data_AF-A0A530M2P4-F1
#
_entry.id   AF-A0A530M2P4-F1
#
_cell.length_a   1.000
_cell.length_b   1.000
_cell.length_c   1.000
_cell.angle_alpha   90.00
_cell.angle_beta   90.00
_cell.angle_gamma   90.00
#
_symmetry.space_group_name_H-M   'P 1'
#
loop_
_entity.id
_entity.type
_entity.pdbx_description
1 polymer ?
#
loop_
_entity_poly.entity_id
_entity_poly.type
_entity_poly.pdbx_seq_one_letter_code
_entity_poly.pdbx_strand_id
1 'polypeptide(L)'
;VYLRADRPEANEHNVAILRQCIADFAQEDLLLVVEFLTYQVEGESLEDYTAKIPWLVEEGTRISLECGAKVLKLPYPGTPEACARISSMAGEV
;
A
#
# COMPACT_ATOMS: atom_id res chain seq x y z
N VAL A 1 0.05 7.81 1.58
CA VAL A 1 0.65 7.96 0.23
C VAL A 1 -0.29 7.40 -0.83
N TYR A 2 -0.06 7.67 -2.12
CA TYR A 2 -0.80 7.01 -3.21
C TYR A 2 0.12 6.00 -3.89
N LEU A 3 -0.37 4.80 -4.19
CA LEU A 3 0.41 3.74 -4.83
C LEU A 3 -0.30 3.17 -6.05
N ARG A 4 0.47 2.90 -7.10
CA ARG A 4 0.08 2.19 -8.32
C ARG A 4 1.10 1.09 -8.60
N ALA A 5 0.88 -0.09 -8.05
CA ALA A 5 1.83 -1.20 -8.22
C ALA A 5 2.02 -1.63 -9.69
N ASP A 6 1.03 -1.39 -10.54
CA ASP A 6 1.12 -1.60 -11.99
C ASP A 6 1.86 -0.48 -12.75
N ARG A 7 2.30 0.58 -12.06
CA ARG A 7 3.09 1.70 -12.59
C ARG A 7 4.26 2.01 -11.63
N PRO A 8 5.30 1.17 -11.58
CA PRO A 8 6.39 1.31 -10.61
C PRO A 8 7.03 2.70 -10.59
N GLU A 9 7.15 3.35 -11.75
CA GLU A 9 7.67 4.71 -11.92
C GLU A 9 6.86 5.76 -11.15
N ALA A 10 5.55 5.57 -11.00
CA ALA A 10 4.68 6.47 -10.24
C ALA A 10 4.89 6.36 -8.72
N ASN A 11 5.55 5.28 -8.26
CA ASN A 11 5.75 5.02 -6.83
C ASN A 11 7.11 5.46 -6.32
N GLU A 12 8.10 5.75 -7.18
CA GLU A 12 9.49 5.99 -6.76
C GLU A 12 9.61 7.03 -5.64
N HIS A 13 8.97 8.18 -5.83
CA HIS A 13 8.97 9.26 -4.84
C HIS A 13 8.23 8.88 -3.55
N ASN A 14 7.05 8.26 -3.67
CA ASN A 14 6.24 7.88 -2.51
C ASN A 14 6.90 6.77 -1.68
N VAL A 15 7.58 5.83 -2.33
CA VAL A 15 8.36 4.78 -1.68
C VAL A 15 9.57 5.37 -0.96
N ALA A 16 10.24 6.36 -1.56
CA ALA A 16 11.33 7.08 -0.89
C ALA A 16 10.84 7.81 0.37
N ILE A 17 9.69 8.49 0.30
CA ILE A 17 9.06 9.14 1.46
C ILE A 17 8.69 8.11 2.53
N LEU A 18 8.08 6.98 2.17
CA LEU A 18 7.74 5.94 3.12
C LEU A 18 8.97 5.47 3.91
N ARG A 19 10.07 5.15 3.22
CA ARG A 19 11.31 4.70 3.87
C ARG A 19 11.87 5.75 4.82
N GLN A 20 11.88 7.02 4.40
CA GLN A 20 12.39 8.11 5.23
C GLN A 20 11.52 8.30 6.47
N CYS A 21 10.20 8.48 6.31
CA CYS A 21 9.31 8.73 7.44
C CYS A 21 9.25 7.55 8.42
N ILE A 22 9.28 6.30 7.92
CA ILE A 22 9.32 5.12 8.79
C ILE A 22 10.61 5.12 9.63
N ALA A 23 11.75 5.43 9.02
CA ALA A 23 13.03 5.53 9.73
C ALA A 23 13.02 6.66 10.78
N ASP A 24 12.50 7.83 10.43
CA ASP A 24 12.43 8.99 11.33
C ASP A 24 11.53 8.68 12.55
N PHE A 25 10.35 8.09 12.33
CA PHE A 25 9.45 7.73 13.44
C PHE A 25 10.03 6.64 14.34
N ALA A 26 10.77 5.68 13.76
CA ALA A 26 11.45 4.66 14.54
C ALA A 26 12.58 5.23 15.40
N GLN A 27 13.30 6.26 14.92
CA GLN A 27 14.34 6.95 15.71
C GLN A 27 13.77 7.70 16.91
N GLU A 28 12.56 8.23 16.78
CA GLU A 28 11.87 8.99 17.82
C GLU A 28 10.96 8.12 18.73
N ASP A 29 10.97 6.79 18.57
CA ASP A 29 10.08 5.85 19.28
C ASP A 29 8.58 6.19 19.15
N LEU A 30 8.17 6.62 17.95
CA LEU A 30 6.80 6.97 17.63
C LEU A 30 6.15 5.94 16.72
N LEU A 31 4.90 5.59 17.03
CA LEU A 31 4.08 4.75 16.16
C LEU A 31 3.64 5.52 14.92
N LEU A 32 3.99 5.01 13.74
CA LEU A 32 3.52 5.53 12.46
C LEU A 32 2.43 4.63 11.86
N VAL A 33 1.26 5.20 11.60
CA VAL A 33 0.21 4.56 10.80
C VAL A 33 0.42 4.93 9.34
N VAL A 34 0.70 3.93 8.50
CA VAL A 34 0.86 4.11 7.06
C VAL A 34 -0.49 3.88 6.38
N GLU A 35 -1.06 4.96 5.84
CA GLU A 35 -2.21 4.89 4.93
C GLU A 35 -1.73 4.94 3.49
N PHE A 36 -2.22 4.04 2.64
CA PHE A 36 -2.14 4.23 1.20
C PHE A 36 -3.49 4.06 0.51
N LEU A 37 -3.64 4.74 -0.62
CA LEU A 37 -4.78 4.61 -1.51
C LEU A 37 -4.31 4.31 -2.93
N THR A 38 -5.19 3.69 -3.72
CA THR A 38 -5.00 3.50 -5.16
C THR A 38 -5.87 4.53 -5.88
N TYR A 39 -5.65 4.73 -7.18
CA TYR A 39 -6.41 5.71 -7.96
C TYR A 39 -6.49 5.26 -9.41
N GLN A 40 -7.50 5.74 -10.15
CA GLN A 40 -7.60 5.56 -11.59
C GLN A 40 -6.59 6.48 -12.29
N VAL A 41 -5.78 5.95 -13.22
CA VAL A 41 -4.85 6.77 -14.01
C VAL A 41 -5.55 7.37 -15.22
N GLU A 42 -4.96 8.42 -15.77
CA GLU A 42 -5.48 9.05 -16.99
C GLU A 42 -5.57 8.04 -18.14
N GLY A 43 -6.74 7.98 -18.80
CA GLY A 43 -7.02 7.06 -19.89
C GLY A 43 -7.38 5.63 -19.49
N GLU A 44 -7.29 5.26 -18.21
CA GLU A 44 -7.78 3.95 -17.72
C GLU A 44 -9.30 3.99 -17.59
N SER A 45 -9.99 2.92 -17.97
CA SER A 45 -11.44 2.85 -17.78
C SER A 45 -11.78 2.59 -16.30
N LEU A 46 -12.97 2.99 -15.87
CA LEU A 46 -13.43 2.69 -14.50
C LEU A 46 -13.54 1.18 -14.26
N GLU A 47 -13.94 0.42 -15.28
CA GLU A 47 -14.04 -1.04 -15.21
C GLU A 47 -12.66 -1.68 -15.01
N ASP A 48 -11.67 -1.30 -15.83
CA ASP A 48 -10.31 -1.81 -15.72
C ASP A 48 -9.68 -1.46 -14.36
N TYR A 49 -9.86 -0.21 -13.90
CA TYR A 49 -9.38 0.19 -12.59
C TYR A 49 -10.07 -0.61 -11.47
N THR A 50 -11.39 -0.73 -11.50
CA THR A 50 -12.17 -1.45 -10.48
C THR A 50 -11.75 -2.92 -10.41
N ALA A 51 -11.56 -3.56 -11.57
CA ALA A 51 -11.10 -4.94 -11.66
C ALA A 51 -9.71 -5.15 -11.05
N LYS A 52 -8.85 -4.12 -11.08
CA LYS A 52 -7.50 -4.16 -10.50
C LYS A 52 -7.46 -3.86 -9.00
N ILE A 53 -8.50 -3.28 -8.40
CA ILE A 53 -8.48 -2.85 -6.98
C ILE A 53 -7.97 -3.96 -6.06
N PRO A 54 -8.50 -5.21 -6.07
CA PRO A 54 -8.05 -6.25 -5.14
C PRO A 54 -6.52 -6.46 -5.21
N TRP A 55 -5.99 -6.55 -6.43
CA TRP A 55 -4.56 -6.73 -6.66
C TRP A 55 -3.76 -5.48 -6.25
N LEU A 56 -4.20 -4.27 -6.62
CA LEU A 56 -3.50 -3.03 -6.26
C LEU A 56 -3.40 -2.84 -4.74
N VAL A 57 -4.43 -3.26 -3.98
CA VAL A 57 -4.40 -3.22 -2.51
C VAL A 57 -3.44 -4.26 -1.95
N GLU A 58 -3.43 -5.49 -2.47
CA GLU A 58 -2.47 -6.52 -2.06
C GLU A 58 -1.01 -6.11 -2.33
N GLU A 59 -0.73 -5.59 -3.52
CA GLU A 59 0.61 -5.14 -3.88
C GLU A 59 1.05 -3.89 -3.11
N GLY A 60 0.14 -2.91 -2.93
CA GLY A 60 0.42 -1.73 -2.13
C GLY A 60 0.72 -2.08 -0.66
N THR A 61 0.04 -3.11 -0.13
CA THR A 61 0.34 -3.68 1.19
C THR A 61 1.77 -4.21 1.21
N ARG A 62 2.16 -5.03 0.24
CA ARG A 62 3.52 -5.58 0.17
C ARG A 62 4.58 -4.49 0.10
N ILE A 63 4.42 -3.51 -0.79
CA ILE A 63 5.36 -2.38 -0.93
C ILE A 63 5.51 -1.66 0.41
N SER A 64 4.41 -1.42 1.12
CA SER A 64 4.42 -0.74 2.41
C SER A 64 5.13 -1.57 3.49
N LEU A 65 4.88 -2.89 3.54
CA LEU A 65 5.55 -3.82 4.46
C LEU A 65 7.06 -3.93 4.18
N GLU A 66 7.45 -4.00 2.91
CA GLU A 66 8.86 -4.00 2.48
C GLU A 66 9.58 -2.69 2.85
N CYS A 67 8.85 -1.58 2.94
CA CYS A 67 9.38 -0.31 3.46
C CYS A 67 9.49 -0.28 4.99
N GLY A 68 8.94 -1.27 5.70
CA GLY A 68 9.03 -1.39 7.16
C GLY A 68 7.78 -0.94 7.92
N ALA A 69 6.64 -0.73 7.25
CA ALA A 69 5.39 -0.34 7.92
C ALA A 69 4.96 -1.38 8.97
N LYS A 70 4.42 -0.89 10.09
CA LYS A 70 3.93 -1.71 11.22
C LYS A 70 2.43 -1.63 11.44
N VAL A 71 1.81 -0.52 11.05
CA VAL A 71 0.35 -0.39 11.08
C VAL A 71 -0.09 0.16 9.74
N LEU A 72 -1.01 -0.56 9.09
CA LEU A 72 -1.53 -0.21 7.78
C LEU A 72 -3.00 0.20 7.88
N LYS A 73 -3.33 1.34 7.28
CA LYS A 73 -4.71 1.75 7.00
C LYS A 73 -4.96 1.53 5.51
N LEU A 74 -5.78 0.53 5.21
CA LEU A 74 -5.96 0.02 3.85
C LEU A 74 -7.39 0.28 3.34
N PRO A 75 -7.57 0.54 2.03
CA PRO A 75 -8.89 0.40 1.41
C PRO A 75 -9.33 -1.07 1.44
N TYR A 76 -10.64 -1.31 1.43
CA TYR A 76 -11.18 -2.66 1.36
C TYR A 76 -10.82 -3.31 0.00
N PRO A 77 -10.18 -4.50 -0.04
CA PRO A 77 -9.76 -5.13 -1.28
C PRO A 77 -10.91 -5.81 -2.05
N GLY A 78 -12.15 -5.72 -1.57
CA GLY A 78 -13.33 -6.19 -2.29
C GLY A 78 -13.83 -7.59 -1.90
N THR A 79 -12.96 -8.47 -1.38
CA THR A 79 -13.36 -9.83 -0.97
C THR A 79 -12.72 -10.30 0.34
N PRO A 80 -13.35 -11.22 1.10
CA PRO A 80 -12.76 -11.84 2.27
C PRO A 80 -11.44 -12.58 1.99
N GLU A 81 -11.31 -13.22 0.82
CA GLU A 81 -10.11 -13.95 0.44
C GLU A 81 -8.91 -13.01 0.25
N ALA A 82 -9.14 -11.84 -0.33
CA ALA A 82 -8.11 -10.81 -0.45
C ALA A 82 -7.72 -10.25 0.92
N CYS A 83 -8.69 -10.02 1.82
CA CYS A 83 -8.39 -9.67 3.21
C CYS A 83 -7.50 -10.72 3.88
N ALA A 84 -7.82 -12.02 3.73
CA ALA A 84 -7.04 -13.10 4.32
C ALA A 84 -5.60 -13.16 3.78
N ARG A 85 -5.41 -12.94 2.46
CA ARG A 85 -4.06 -12.86 1.85
C ARG A 85 -3.25 -11.70 2.43
N ILE A 86 -3.86 -10.52 2.56
CA ILE A 86 -3.24 -9.34 3.16
C ILE A 86 -2.86 -9.60 4.63
N SER A 87 -3.78 -10.16 5.43
CA SER A 87 -3.50 -10.50 6.83
C SER A 87 -2.37 -11.51 6.95
N SER A 88 -2.35 -12.54 6.10
CA SER A 88 -1.25 -13.52 6.09
C SER A 88 0.08 -12.90 5.65
N MET A 89 0.06 -11.89 4.79
CA MET A 89 1.27 -11.19 4.34
C MET A 89 1.84 -10.29 5.43
N ALA A 90 0.98 -9.61 6.19
CA ALA A 90 1.41 -8.80 7.33
C ALA A 90 1.97 -9.66 8.47
N GLY A 91 1.39 -10.84 8.74
CA GLY A 91 1.88 -11.72 9.79
C GLY A 91 1.76 -11.07 11.17
N GLU A 92 2.88 -10.99 11.91
CA GLU A 92 2.93 -10.43 13.26
C GLU A 92 3.42 -8.98 13.33
N VAL A 93 3.70 -8.34 12.18
CA VAL A 93 4.10 -6.94 12.18
C VAL A 93 2.96 -5.98 12.42
#